data_AF-A0A7L2F9E2-F1
#
_entry.id   AF-A0A7L2F9E2-F1
#
_cell.length_a   1.000
_cell.length_b   1.000
_cell.length_c   1.000
_cell.angle_alpha   90.00
_cell.angle_beta   90.00
_cell.angle_gamma   90.00
#
_symmetry.space_group_name_H-M   'P 1'
#
loop_
_entity.id
_entity.type
_entity.pdbx_description
1 polymer ?
#
loop_
_entity_poly.entity_id
_entity_poly.type
_entity_poly.pdbx_seq_one_letter_code
_entity_poly.pdbx_strand_id
1 'polypeptide(L)'
;LGRSVAEALKMGTPVEPEYFEEVTLYFSDIVGFTTISAMSEPIEVVDLLNDLYTLFDAIIGSHDVYKVETIGDAYMVASGLPKRNGNRHAGEIANMSLDILSSVGTFKMRHMPEVPVRIRIGLHSGPCVAGVVGLTMPRYCLFGDTVNTASRMESTGLPYRIHVNQRTVAILLSLQEGFKVDIRGKTELKGKGVEDTYWLVGREGFT
;
A
#
# COMPACT_ATOMS: atom_id res chain seq x y z
N LEU A 1 27.30 -7.84 8.11
CA LEU A 1 26.07 -7.06 8.42
C LEU A 1 25.87 -6.10 7.26
N GLY A 2 24.91 -6.41 6.37
CA GLY A 2 24.71 -5.71 5.10
C GLY A 2 24.30 -4.26 5.31
N ARG A 3 24.86 -3.36 4.51
CA ARG A 3 24.48 -1.93 4.46
C ARG A 3 23.02 -1.83 4.06
N SER A 4 22.26 -0.97 4.72
CA SER A 4 20.89 -0.68 4.30
C SER A 4 20.87 0.03 2.95
N VAL A 5 19.83 -0.17 2.15
CA VAL A 5 19.61 0.57 0.89
C VAL A 5 19.70 2.08 1.12
N ALA A 6 19.18 2.58 2.25
CA ALA A 6 19.25 3.98 2.64
C ALA A 6 20.70 4.48 2.85
N GLU A 7 21.57 3.67 3.46
CA GLU A 7 22.99 4.02 3.62
C GLU A 7 23.74 3.99 2.29
N ALA A 8 23.45 3.02 1.43
CA ALA A 8 24.05 2.94 0.11
C ALA A 8 23.65 4.14 -0.78
N LEU A 9 22.38 4.56 -0.71
CA LEU A 9 21.87 5.77 -1.35
C LEU A 9 22.58 7.03 -0.83
N LYS A 10 22.70 7.19 0.49
CA LYS A 10 23.42 8.33 1.10
C LYS A 10 24.89 8.40 0.71
N MET A 11 25.53 7.26 0.48
CA MET A 11 26.95 7.18 0.10
C MET A 11 27.19 7.17 -1.41
N GLY A 12 26.14 7.33 -2.25
CA GLY A 12 26.25 7.28 -3.71
C GLY A 12 26.79 5.94 -4.23
N THR A 13 26.66 4.87 -3.43
CA THR A 13 27.15 3.55 -3.81
C THR A 13 26.11 2.86 -4.68
N PRO A 14 26.51 2.21 -5.80
CA PRO A 14 25.59 1.43 -6.60
C PRO A 14 24.90 0.35 -5.75
N VAL A 15 23.56 0.32 -5.81
CA VAL A 15 22.75 -0.76 -5.22
C VAL A 15 22.37 -1.69 -6.36
N GLU A 16 22.88 -2.92 -6.32
CA GLU A 16 22.52 -3.92 -7.31
C GLU A 16 21.03 -4.26 -7.21
N PRO A 17 20.34 -4.46 -8.35
CA PRO A 17 18.96 -4.94 -8.32
C PRO A 17 18.86 -6.30 -7.62
N GLU A 18 17.92 -6.42 -6.70
CA GLU A 18 17.66 -7.64 -5.95
C GLU A 18 16.29 -8.21 -6.33
N TYR A 19 16.24 -9.52 -6.57
CA TYR A 19 14.99 -10.25 -6.81
C TYR A 19 14.39 -10.75 -5.49
N PHE A 20 13.17 -10.35 -5.18
CA PHE A 20 12.39 -10.81 -4.05
C PHE A 20 11.34 -11.81 -4.51
N GLU A 21 11.34 -13.01 -3.91
CA GLU A 21 10.42 -14.10 -4.28
C GLU A 21 8.99 -13.81 -3.84
N GLU A 22 8.84 -13.26 -2.64
CA GLU A 22 7.57 -12.88 -2.06
C GLU A 22 7.72 -11.55 -1.31
N VAL A 23 6.87 -10.60 -1.69
CA VAL A 23 6.60 -9.35 -0.97
C VAL A 23 5.10 -9.13 -0.96
N THR A 24 4.60 -8.31 -0.05
CA THR A 24 3.23 -7.78 -0.15
C THR A 24 3.29 -6.29 -0.41
N LEU A 25 2.55 -5.84 -1.43
CA LEU A 25 2.42 -4.44 -1.79
C LEU A 25 1.05 -3.93 -1.37
N TYR A 26 1.07 -2.71 -0.83
CA TYR A 26 -0.07 -1.87 -0.54
C TYR A 26 -0.14 -0.75 -1.58
N PHE A 27 -1.34 -0.51 -2.09
CA PHE A 27 -1.68 0.70 -2.83
C PHE A 27 -2.94 1.32 -2.23
N SER A 28 -2.96 2.64 -2.11
CA SER A 28 -4.20 3.37 -1.85
C SER A 28 -4.32 4.64 -2.66
N ASP A 29 -5.57 4.99 -2.94
CA ASP A 29 -5.98 6.23 -3.58
C ASP A 29 -7.13 6.89 -2.81
N ILE A 30 -7.23 8.22 -2.91
CA ILE A 30 -8.33 9.01 -2.38
C ILE A 30 -9.49 8.99 -3.38
N VAL A 31 -10.62 8.42 -2.96
CA VAL A 31 -11.82 8.35 -3.80
C VAL A 31 -12.38 9.75 -4.00
N GLY A 32 -12.48 10.17 -5.27
CA GLY A 32 -13.02 11.49 -5.62
C GLY A 32 -12.01 12.63 -5.48
N PHE A 33 -10.71 12.33 -5.38
CA PHE A 33 -9.65 13.34 -5.28
C PHE A 33 -9.73 14.40 -6.38
N THR A 34 -10.03 14.02 -7.62
CA THR A 34 -10.22 14.98 -8.73
C THR A 34 -11.32 16.00 -8.43
N THR A 35 -12.43 15.57 -7.86
CA THR A 35 -13.56 16.45 -7.51
C THR A 35 -13.20 17.34 -6.32
N ILE A 36 -12.56 16.79 -5.29
CA ILE A 36 -12.08 17.56 -4.13
C ILE A 36 -11.11 18.64 -4.62
N SER A 37 -10.08 18.24 -5.37
CA SER A 37 -9.06 19.15 -5.90
C SER A 37 -9.63 20.25 -6.81
N ALA A 38 -10.69 19.97 -7.55
CA ALA A 38 -11.35 20.97 -8.40
C ALA A 38 -12.17 22.00 -7.61
N MET A 39 -12.55 21.68 -6.37
CA MET A 39 -13.33 22.56 -5.49
C MET A 39 -12.47 23.24 -4.40
N SER A 40 -11.17 22.97 -4.36
CA SER A 40 -10.24 23.45 -3.35
C SER A 40 -9.19 24.38 -3.98
N GLU A 41 -8.71 25.34 -3.19
CA GLU A 41 -7.54 26.12 -3.58
C GLU A 41 -6.27 25.22 -3.58
N PRO A 42 -5.26 25.49 -4.43
CA PRO A 42 -4.06 24.66 -4.48
C PRO A 42 -3.37 24.46 -3.13
N ILE A 43 -3.38 25.48 -2.26
CA ILE A 43 -2.82 25.40 -0.91
C ILE A 43 -3.60 24.42 -0.02
N GLU A 44 -4.93 24.38 -0.17
CA GLU A 44 -5.80 23.49 0.60
C GLU A 44 -5.64 22.03 0.19
N VAL A 45 -5.36 21.77 -1.10
CA VAL A 45 -5.02 20.44 -1.62
C VAL A 45 -3.68 19.96 -1.03
N VAL A 46 -2.69 20.85 -0.97
CA VAL A 46 -1.39 20.54 -0.37
C VAL A 46 -1.53 20.23 1.12
N ASP A 47 -2.29 21.05 1.85
CA ASP A 47 -2.55 20.83 3.28
C ASP A 47 -3.29 19.51 3.52
N LEU A 48 -4.28 19.18 2.69
CA LEU A 48 -5.00 17.90 2.74
C LEU A 48 -4.05 16.71 2.59
N LEU A 49 -3.21 16.72 1.55
CA LEU A 49 -2.27 15.63 1.28
C LEU A 49 -1.23 15.51 2.40
N ASN A 50 -0.71 16.64 2.90
CA ASN A 50 0.26 16.64 3.99
C ASN A 50 -0.34 16.07 5.28
N ASP A 51 -1.55 16.49 5.66
CA ASP A 51 -2.21 16.00 6.86
C ASP A 51 -2.51 14.49 6.76
N LEU A 52 -3.03 14.05 5.60
CA LEU A 52 -3.34 12.65 5.36
C LEU A 52 -2.09 11.76 5.36
N TYR A 53 -1.02 12.20 4.69
CA TYR A 53 0.23 11.44 4.66
C TYR A 53 1.00 11.50 5.97
N THR A 54 0.87 12.56 6.76
CA THR A 54 1.40 12.59 8.12
C THR A 54 0.72 11.53 8.99
N LEU A 55 -0.60 11.38 8.86
CA LEU A 55 -1.34 10.30 9.52
C LEU A 55 -0.84 8.92 9.07
N PHE A 56 -0.65 8.71 7.77
CA PHE A 56 -0.16 7.42 7.26
C PHE A 56 1.27 7.14 7.71
N ASP A 57 2.15 8.14 7.65
CA ASP A 57 3.55 8.03 8.04
C ASP A 57 3.69 7.70 9.54
N ALA A 58 2.79 8.20 10.39
CA ALA A 58 2.73 7.83 11.80
C ALA A 58 2.33 6.36 12.00
N ILE A 59 1.39 5.86 11.21
CA ILE A 59 0.92 4.46 11.28
C ILE A 59 1.99 3.51 10.76
N ILE A 60 2.57 3.75 9.59
CA ILE A 60 3.59 2.84 9.03
C ILE A 60 4.83 2.74 9.92
N GLY A 61 5.10 3.75 10.76
CA GLY A 61 6.22 3.74 11.71
C GLY A 61 6.14 2.64 12.78
N SER A 62 4.96 2.05 12.99
CA SER A 62 4.78 0.91 13.92
C SER A 62 4.78 -0.46 13.26
N HIS A 63 4.97 -0.55 11.94
CA HIS A 63 4.92 -1.80 11.17
C HIS A 63 6.26 -2.08 10.46
N ASP A 64 6.57 -3.34 10.21
CA ASP A 64 7.76 -3.75 9.42
C ASP A 64 7.48 -3.58 7.93
N VAL A 65 7.47 -2.31 7.49
CA VAL A 65 7.13 -1.90 6.14
C VAL A 65 8.09 -0.83 5.59
N TYR A 66 8.12 -0.70 4.28
CA TYR A 66 8.94 0.25 3.54
C TYR A 66 8.05 1.11 2.63
N LYS A 67 8.07 2.44 2.83
CA LYS A 67 7.40 3.41 1.96
C LYS A 67 8.12 3.49 0.62
N VAL A 68 7.43 3.12 -0.45
CA VAL A 68 7.96 3.18 -1.81
C VAL A 68 7.66 4.57 -2.37
N GLU A 69 8.66 5.23 -2.97
CA GLU A 69 8.42 6.50 -3.63
C GLU A 69 7.56 6.31 -4.88
N THR A 70 6.41 6.98 -4.91
CA THR A 70 5.46 6.93 -6.04
C THR A 70 5.51 8.20 -6.89
N ILE A 71 4.76 8.15 -7.99
CA ILE A 71 4.43 9.30 -8.84
C ILE A 71 2.93 9.55 -8.67
N GLY A 72 2.53 10.78 -8.31
CA GLY A 72 1.13 11.17 -8.14
C GLY A 72 0.63 11.13 -6.69
N ASP A 73 -0.66 10.85 -6.54
CA ASP A 73 -1.43 10.76 -5.28
C ASP A 73 -1.58 9.32 -4.74
N ALA A 74 -1.06 8.33 -5.46
CA ALA A 74 -1.04 6.96 -4.97
C ALA A 74 -0.03 6.80 -3.83
N TYR A 75 -0.46 6.23 -2.71
CA TYR A 75 0.41 5.88 -1.59
C TYR A 75 0.79 4.40 -1.68
N MET A 76 2.08 4.10 -1.81
CA MET A 76 2.59 2.75 -1.99
C MET A 76 3.53 2.35 -0.84
N VAL A 77 3.28 1.17 -0.30
CA VAL A 77 4.07 0.60 0.79
C VAL A 77 4.32 -0.87 0.49
N ALA A 78 5.46 -1.40 0.91
CA ALA A 78 5.84 -2.79 0.72
C ALA A 78 6.34 -3.41 2.03
N SER A 79 6.12 -4.71 2.22
CA SER A 79 6.80 -5.50 3.26
C SER A 79 7.43 -6.73 2.63
N GLY A 80 8.41 -7.32 3.32
CA GLY A 80 9.29 -8.36 2.77
C GLY A 80 10.47 -7.81 1.97
N LEU A 81 10.58 -6.48 1.86
CA LEU A 81 11.72 -5.74 1.34
C LEU A 81 11.91 -4.41 2.11
N PRO A 82 13.12 -3.81 2.09
CA PRO A 82 14.37 -4.37 1.57
C PRO A 82 14.90 -5.55 2.42
N LYS A 83 14.30 -5.79 3.59
CA LYS A 83 14.60 -6.95 4.43
C LYS A 83 13.47 -7.98 4.31
N ARG A 84 13.84 -9.23 4.05
CA ARG A 84 12.89 -10.35 4.01
C ARG A 84 12.45 -10.70 5.44
N ASN A 85 11.16 -10.93 5.62
CA ASN A 85 10.57 -11.27 6.92
C ASN A 85 9.73 -12.56 6.89
N GLY A 86 9.87 -13.38 5.84
CA GLY A 86 9.03 -14.57 5.62
C GLY A 86 7.59 -14.19 5.33
N ASN A 87 6.61 -15.06 5.60
CA ASN A 87 5.19 -14.76 5.32
C ASN A 87 4.60 -13.58 6.11
N ARG A 88 5.35 -13.02 7.08
CA ARG A 88 4.93 -11.85 7.85
C ARG A 88 4.67 -10.63 6.98
N HIS A 89 5.30 -10.51 5.81
CA HIS A 89 5.05 -9.39 4.91
C HIS A 89 3.56 -9.13 4.63
N ALA A 90 2.76 -10.20 4.51
CA ALA A 90 1.33 -10.07 4.28
C ALA A 90 0.61 -9.59 5.53
N GLY A 91 0.98 -10.11 6.71
CA GLY A 91 0.43 -9.71 7.99
C GLY A 91 0.71 -8.24 8.34
N GLU A 92 1.96 -7.79 8.16
CA GLU A 92 2.37 -6.39 8.37
C GLU A 92 1.54 -5.44 7.50
N ILE A 93 1.44 -5.73 6.21
CA ILE A 93 0.65 -4.90 5.30
C ILE A 93 -0.85 -4.96 5.62
N ALA A 94 -1.38 -6.12 5.99
CA ALA A 94 -2.80 -6.27 6.35
C ALA A 94 -3.15 -5.50 7.63
N ASN A 95 -2.33 -5.60 8.68
CA ASN A 95 -2.52 -4.85 9.92
C ASN A 95 -2.42 -3.34 9.67
N MET A 96 -1.35 -2.90 8.99
CA MET A 96 -1.17 -1.50 8.60
C MET A 96 -2.38 -0.97 7.81
N SER A 97 -2.94 -1.78 6.90
CA SER A 97 -4.11 -1.39 6.11
C SER A 97 -5.36 -1.20 6.97
N LEU A 98 -5.56 -2.08 7.96
CA LEU A 98 -6.67 -1.98 8.91
C LEU A 98 -6.52 -0.73 9.78
N ASP A 99 -5.31 -0.44 10.28
CA ASP A 99 -5.01 0.77 11.07
C ASP A 99 -5.24 2.06 10.28
N ILE A 100 -4.74 2.10 9.04
CA ILE A 100 -4.96 3.24 8.13
C ILE A 100 -6.45 3.43 7.88
N LEU A 101 -7.18 2.36 7.54
CA LEU A 101 -8.60 2.45 7.24
C LEU A 101 -9.42 2.94 8.45
N SER A 102 -9.10 2.45 9.65
CA SER A 102 -9.71 2.87 10.92
C SER A 102 -9.45 4.36 11.18
N SER A 103 -8.20 4.79 11.03
CA SER A 103 -7.78 6.17 11.30
C SER A 103 -8.42 7.16 10.32
N VAL A 104 -8.49 6.82 9.02
CA VAL A 104 -9.14 7.66 7.99
C VAL A 104 -10.63 7.85 8.26
N GLY A 105 -11.29 6.90 8.92
CA GLY A 105 -12.69 7.04 9.33
C GLY A 105 -12.97 8.25 10.22
N THR A 106 -11.95 8.75 10.93
CA THR A 106 -12.04 9.93 11.82
C THR A 106 -11.34 11.17 11.26
N PHE A 107 -10.70 11.06 10.10
CA PHE A 107 -9.97 12.15 9.47
C PHE A 107 -10.94 13.23 8.93
N LYS A 108 -10.62 14.50 9.17
CA LYS A 108 -11.40 15.65 8.69
C LYS A 108 -10.51 16.61 7.92
N MET A 109 -10.96 17.01 6.73
CA MET A 109 -10.30 18.04 5.94
C MET A 109 -10.51 19.40 6.57
N ARG A 110 -9.44 20.20 6.72
CA ARG A 110 -9.53 21.52 7.38
C ARG A 110 -10.50 22.48 6.67
N HIS A 111 -10.45 22.51 5.34
CA HIS A 111 -11.23 23.43 4.51
C HIS A 111 -12.65 22.88 4.19
N MET A 112 -12.89 21.58 4.35
CA MET A 112 -14.19 20.93 4.12
C MET A 112 -14.47 19.84 5.17
N PRO A 113 -14.69 20.20 6.45
CA PRO A 113 -14.78 19.23 7.55
C PRO A 113 -16.00 18.31 7.49
N GLU A 114 -17.03 18.70 6.73
CA GLU A 114 -18.27 17.93 6.52
C GLU A 114 -18.16 16.91 5.37
N VAL A 115 -17.12 17.03 4.52
CA VAL A 115 -16.89 16.10 3.43
C VAL A 115 -15.96 14.99 3.94
N PRO A 116 -16.40 13.72 3.98
CA PRO A 116 -15.56 12.63 4.47
C PRO A 116 -14.49 12.26 3.44
N VAL A 117 -13.25 12.10 3.89
CA VAL A 117 -12.18 11.51 3.06
C VAL A 117 -12.36 10.01 3.03
N ARG A 118 -12.52 9.47 1.82
CA ARG A 118 -12.63 8.03 1.61
C ARG A 118 -11.41 7.56 0.84
N ILE A 119 -10.80 6.49 1.32
CA ILE A 119 -9.74 5.81 0.57
C ILE A 119 -10.25 4.45 0.12
N ARG A 120 -9.61 3.93 -0.93
CA ARG A 120 -9.70 2.52 -1.31
C ARG A 120 -8.30 1.92 -1.27
N ILE A 121 -8.20 0.68 -0.82
CA ILE A 121 -6.92 0.01 -0.58
C ILE A 121 -6.88 -1.28 -1.39
N GLY A 122 -5.74 -1.56 -2.03
CA GLY A 122 -5.46 -2.79 -2.75
C GLY A 122 -4.19 -3.47 -2.25
N LEU A 123 -4.28 -4.76 -1.96
CA LEU A 123 -3.14 -5.58 -1.53
C LEU A 123 -2.87 -6.72 -2.49
N HIS A 124 -1.60 -6.95 -2.77
CA HIS A 124 -1.18 -8.11 -3.53
C HIS A 124 0.20 -8.61 -3.10
N SER A 125 0.29 -9.93 -2.91
CA SER A 125 1.55 -10.63 -2.69
C SER A 125 2.07 -11.27 -3.98
N GLY A 126 3.38 -11.21 -4.18
CA GLY A 126 4.05 -11.86 -5.31
C GLY A 126 5.52 -11.47 -5.42
N PRO A 127 6.22 -11.98 -6.45
CA PRO A 127 7.62 -11.67 -6.69
C PRO A 127 7.82 -10.26 -7.26
N CYS A 128 8.92 -9.59 -6.92
CA CYS A 128 9.31 -8.33 -7.56
C CYS A 128 10.84 -8.19 -7.61
N VAL A 129 11.32 -7.35 -8.51
CA VAL A 129 12.71 -6.88 -8.50
C VAL A 129 12.72 -5.49 -7.89
N ALA A 130 13.59 -5.26 -6.92
CA ALA A 130 13.82 -3.93 -6.37
C ALA A 130 15.21 -3.43 -6.76
N GLY A 131 15.34 -2.16 -7.11
CA GLY A 131 16.62 -1.58 -7.51
C GLY A 131 16.62 -0.07 -7.45
N VAL A 132 17.81 0.52 -7.46
CA VAL A 132 17.97 1.98 -7.48
C VAL A 132 18.06 2.48 -8.92
N VAL A 133 17.20 3.43 -9.28
CA VAL A 133 17.16 4.04 -10.61
C VAL A 133 17.48 5.53 -10.51
N GLY A 134 18.30 6.03 -11.44
CA GLY A 134 18.72 7.42 -11.51
C GLY A 134 20.10 7.65 -10.86
N LEU A 135 20.91 8.49 -11.51
CA LEU A 135 22.26 8.83 -11.04
C LEU A 135 22.27 10.08 -10.16
N THR A 136 21.47 11.09 -10.52
CA THR A 136 21.44 12.40 -9.82
C THR A 136 20.42 12.42 -8.68
N MET A 137 19.27 11.78 -8.88
CA MET A 137 18.22 11.59 -7.86
C MET A 137 17.89 10.09 -7.81
N PRO A 138 18.66 9.30 -7.04
CA PRO A 138 18.48 7.87 -6.99
C PRO A 138 17.19 7.51 -6.24
N ARG A 139 16.32 6.72 -6.89
CA ARG A 139 15.03 6.27 -6.31
C ARG A 139 15.02 4.77 -6.20
N TYR A 140 14.60 4.25 -5.04
CA TYR A 140 14.40 2.81 -4.87
C TYR A 140 13.05 2.41 -5.48
N CYS A 141 13.11 1.74 -6.61
CA CYS A 141 11.96 1.39 -7.42
C CYS A 141 11.69 -0.11 -7.38
N LEU A 142 10.40 -0.47 -7.44
CA LEU A 142 9.95 -1.85 -7.56
C LEU A 142 9.45 -2.12 -8.97
N PHE A 143 9.83 -3.28 -9.50
CA PHE A 143 9.49 -3.75 -10.84
C PHE A 143 8.90 -5.14 -10.78
N GLY A 144 7.94 -5.40 -11.66
CA GLY A 144 7.32 -6.71 -11.81
C GLY A 144 5.81 -6.64 -11.90
N ASP A 145 5.22 -7.75 -12.32
CA ASP A 145 3.77 -7.88 -12.49
C ASP A 145 3.01 -7.74 -11.16
N THR A 146 3.67 -8.02 -10.03
CA THR A 146 3.12 -7.82 -8.69
C THR A 146 2.75 -6.35 -8.43
N VAL A 147 3.57 -5.39 -8.91
CA VAL A 147 3.27 -3.95 -8.77
C VAL A 147 2.02 -3.58 -9.56
N ASN A 148 1.92 -4.05 -10.80
CA ASN A 148 0.76 -3.79 -11.66
C ASN A 148 -0.52 -4.44 -11.11
N THR A 149 -0.42 -5.64 -10.54
CA THR A 149 -1.56 -6.35 -9.97
C THR A 149 -2.01 -5.69 -8.66
N ALA A 150 -1.09 -5.23 -7.80
CA ALA A 150 -1.42 -4.47 -6.59
C ALA A 150 -2.16 -3.16 -6.91
N SER A 151 -1.68 -2.39 -7.89
CA SER A 151 -2.36 -1.18 -8.38
C SER A 151 -3.77 -1.49 -8.94
N ARG A 152 -3.99 -2.67 -9.50
CA ARG A 152 -5.33 -3.09 -9.96
C ARG A 152 -6.27 -3.50 -8.83
N MET A 153 -5.74 -4.12 -7.78
CA MET A 153 -6.52 -4.37 -6.56
C MET A 153 -7.01 -3.04 -5.97
N GLU A 154 -6.20 -1.99 -6.01
CA GLU A 154 -6.62 -0.67 -5.54
C GLU A 154 -7.66 -0.04 -6.47
N SER A 155 -7.36 0.06 -7.76
CA SER A 155 -8.23 0.77 -8.73
C SER A 155 -9.56 0.06 -9.02
N THR A 156 -9.65 -1.26 -8.81
CA THR A 156 -10.92 -2.01 -8.87
C THR A 156 -11.58 -2.20 -7.49
N GLY A 157 -10.98 -1.62 -6.45
CA GLY A 157 -11.49 -1.63 -5.09
C GLY A 157 -12.73 -0.75 -4.90
N LEU A 158 -13.33 -0.86 -3.72
CA LEU A 158 -14.44 -0.02 -3.30
C LEU A 158 -14.01 0.97 -2.21
N PRO A 159 -14.68 2.13 -2.09
CA PRO A 159 -14.42 3.06 -0.99
C PRO A 159 -14.57 2.37 0.36
N TYR A 160 -13.67 2.67 1.30
CA TYR A 160 -13.60 2.08 2.64
C TYR A 160 -13.50 0.54 2.67
N ARG A 161 -12.79 -0.03 1.70
CA ARG A 161 -12.53 -1.48 1.63
C ARG A 161 -11.07 -1.75 1.29
N ILE A 162 -10.58 -2.89 1.80
CA ILE A 162 -9.26 -3.43 1.50
C ILE A 162 -9.44 -4.63 0.55
N HIS A 163 -9.16 -4.40 -0.73
CA HIS A 163 -9.26 -5.40 -1.78
C HIS A 163 -8.02 -6.28 -1.78
N VAL A 164 -8.19 -7.59 -1.70
CA VAL A 164 -7.08 -8.54 -1.69
C VAL A 164 -7.34 -9.68 -2.68
N ASN A 165 -6.28 -10.20 -3.30
CA ASN A 165 -6.37 -11.36 -4.18
C ASN A 165 -6.22 -12.69 -3.42
N GLN A 166 -6.57 -13.80 -4.08
CA GLN A 166 -6.46 -15.16 -3.51
C GLN A 166 -5.08 -15.49 -2.94
N ARG A 167 -3.99 -15.08 -3.60
CA ARG A 167 -2.62 -15.38 -3.15
C ARG A 167 -2.34 -14.74 -1.79
N THR A 168 -2.66 -13.46 -1.65
CA THR A 168 -2.48 -12.73 -0.39
C THR A 168 -3.33 -13.35 0.72
N VAL A 169 -4.58 -13.72 0.43
CA VAL A 169 -5.46 -14.42 1.38
C VAL A 169 -4.85 -15.73 1.86
N ALA A 170 -4.31 -16.55 0.95
CA ALA A 170 -3.68 -17.82 1.32
C ALA A 170 -2.53 -17.63 2.32
N ILE A 171 -1.71 -16.59 2.11
CA ILE A 171 -0.61 -16.25 3.02
C ILE A 171 -1.17 -15.79 4.37
N LEU A 172 -2.15 -14.87 4.38
CA LEU A 172 -2.77 -14.37 5.62
C LEU A 172 -3.40 -15.49 6.46
N LEU A 173 -4.11 -16.42 5.82
CA LEU A 173 -4.72 -17.55 6.52
C LEU A 173 -3.66 -18.53 7.05
N SER A 174 -2.52 -18.67 6.35
CA SER A 174 -1.40 -19.51 6.81
C SER A 174 -0.75 -19.01 8.10
N LEU A 175 -0.83 -17.70 8.38
CA LEU A 175 -0.27 -17.09 9.60
C LEU A 175 -1.07 -17.46 10.86
N GLN A 176 -2.32 -17.90 10.73
CA GLN A 176 -3.19 -18.25 11.87
C GLN A 176 -3.37 -17.09 12.88
N GLU A 177 -3.33 -15.86 12.38
CA GLU A 177 -3.40 -14.62 13.18
C GLU A 177 -4.83 -14.06 13.34
N GLY A 178 -5.84 -14.80 12.88
CA GLY A 178 -7.25 -14.43 13.02
C GLY A 178 -7.76 -13.41 11.99
N PHE A 179 -7.10 -13.24 10.84
CA PHE A 179 -7.57 -12.38 9.76
C PHE A 179 -8.93 -12.83 9.21
N LYS A 180 -9.85 -11.87 9.04
CA LYS A 180 -11.22 -12.09 8.55
C LYS A 180 -11.32 -11.58 7.12
N VAL A 181 -11.76 -12.47 6.23
CA VAL A 181 -11.90 -12.17 4.80
C VAL A 181 -13.29 -12.54 4.30
N ASP A 182 -13.88 -11.65 3.51
CA ASP A 182 -15.16 -11.88 2.83
C ASP A 182 -14.95 -12.03 1.33
N ILE A 183 -15.77 -12.86 0.68
CA ILE A 183 -15.75 -12.99 -0.78
C ILE A 183 -16.27 -11.68 -1.40
N ARG A 184 -15.45 -11.04 -2.23
CA ARG A 184 -15.90 -9.95 -3.11
C ARG A 184 -16.59 -10.52 -4.35
N GLY A 185 -16.07 -11.64 -4.85
CA GLY A 185 -16.48 -12.29 -6.09
C GLY A 185 -15.48 -12.04 -7.22
N LYS A 186 -15.96 -12.24 -8.45
CA LYS A 186 -15.15 -12.17 -9.67
C LYS A 186 -14.79 -10.73 -10.04
N THR A 187 -13.52 -10.49 -10.30
CA THR A 187 -12.98 -9.20 -10.74
C THR A 187 -12.21 -9.39 -12.03
N GLU A 188 -12.49 -8.55 -13.03
CA GLU A 188 -11.68 -8.49 -14.24
C GLU A 188 -10.42 -7.66 -13.97
N LEU A 189 -9.26 -8.29 -14.18
CA LEU A 189 -7.94 -7.71 -14.01
C LEU A 189 -7.22 -7.76 -15.35
N LYS A 190 -6.92 -6.58 -15.91
CA LYS A 190 -6.36 -6.44 -17.26
C LYS A 190 -5.10 -7.30 -17.47
N GLY A 191 -5.15 -8.38 -18.24
CA GLY A 191 -3.99 -9.26 -18.47
C GLY A 191 -3.78 -10.39 -17.45
N LYS A 192 -4.64 -10.49 -16.44
CA LYS A 192 -4.84 -11.73 -15.64
C LYS A 192 -6.17 -12.43 -15.97
N GLY A 193 -7.12 -11.69 -16.55
CA GLY A 193 -8.47 -12.19 -16.81
C GLY A 193 -9.38 -11.99 -15.59
N VAL A 194 -10.34 -12.88 -15.42
CA VAL A 194 -11.30 -12.80 -14.31
C VAL A 194 -10.84 -13.70 -13.16
N GLU A 195 -10.60 -13.10 -12.00
CA GLU A 195 -10.15 -13.80 -10.80
C GLU A 195 -11.14 -13.63 -9.65
N ASP A 196 -11.25 -14.64 -8.79
CA ASP A 196 -11.95 -14.51 -7.53
C ASP A 196 -11.11 -13.70 -6.53
N THR A 197 -11.74 -12.71 -5.91
CA THR A 197 -11.07 -11.76 -5.02
C THR A 197 -11.89 -11.54 -3.75
N TYR A 198 -11.26 -10.89 -2.77
CA TYR A 198 -11.75 -10.85 -1.40
C TYR A 198 -11.63 -9.45 -0.80
N TRP A 199 -12.39 -9.23 0.26
CA TRP A 199 -12.25 -8.10 1.15
C TRP A 199 -11.57 -8.55 2.43
N LEU A 200 -10.49 -7.88 2.83
CA LEU A 200 -10.01 -7.96 4.20
C LEU A 200 -10.90 -7.07 5.07
N VAL A 201 -11.64 -7.67 6.00
CA VAL A 201 -12.66 -6.97 6.80
C VAL A 201 -12.30 -6.82 8.28
N GLY A 202 -11.20 -7.46 8.72
CA GLY A 202 -10.69 -7.28 10.07
C GLY A 202 -9.74 -8.37 10.49
N ARG A 203 -9.46 -8.40 11.79
CA ARG A 203 -8.66 -9.42 12.46
C ARG A 203 -9.24 -9.66 13.85
N GLU A 204 -9.14 -10.87 14.37
CA GLU A 204 -9.51 -11.17 15.75
C GLU A 204 -8.67 -10.31 16.73
N GLY A 205 -9.34 -9.64 17.67
CA GLY A 205 -8.70 -8.68 18.57
C GLY A 205 -8.51 -7.26 18.00
N PHE A 206 -8.90 -7.01 16.75
CA PHE A 206 -8.94 -5.67 16.16
C PHE A 206 -10.31 -5.03 16.44
N THR A 207 -10.34 -3.96 17.24
CA THR A 207 -11.54 -3.14 17.54
C THR A 207 -11.44 -1.77 16.93
#